data_AF-A0A7S2LGS2-F1
#
_entry.id   AF-A0A7S2LGS2-F1
#
_cell.length_a   1.000
_cell.length_b   1.000
_cell.length_c   1.000
_cell.angle_alpha   90.00
_cell.angle_beta   90.00
_cell.angle_gamma   90.00
#
_symmetry.space_group_name_H-M   'P 1'
#
loop_
_entity.id
_entity.type
_entity.pdbx_description
1 polymer ?
#
loop_
_entity_poly.entity_id
_entity_poly.type
_entity_poly.pdbx_seq_one_letter_code
_entity_poly.pdbx_strand_id
1 'polypeptide(L)'
;SVAAALPEFDLRRVVRDLEGFERLAYGEAFASMDTQRTGFLPFDADCMRALVLQNSAVNEGELDVELLKVGSLDEGGLSLSSLLQLLRDHAVAETVAIEEFLSASRDGVVVPATECRTALLSLAYQQRFGFAEFTQEQWDLIFDVVMLDAGPLVQLEAWIAYCQSVARICRLARFLSRANAGAVDGPAALWASPPARPPPGG
;
A
#
# COMPACT_ATOMS: atom_id res chain seq x y z
N SER A 1 -6.84 28.19 -3.04
CA SER A 1 -6.11 27.23 -2.19
C SER A 1 -4.98 26.68 -3.03
N VAL A 2 -3.72 26.93 -2.66
CA VAL A 2 -2.58 26.33 -3.36
C VAL A 2 -2.53 24.88 -2.91
N ALA A 3 -2.67 23.93 -3.84
CA ALA A 3 -2.42 22.53 -3.52
C ALA A 3 -0.98 22.45 -2.99
N ALA A 4 -0.80 21.97 -1.76
CA ALA A 4 0.53 21.65 -1.29
C ALA A 4 1.11 20.61 -2.26
N ALA A 5 2.32 20.85 -2.75
CA ALA A 5 3.00 19.85 -3.55
C ALA A 5 3.27 18.66 -2.63
N LEU A 6 2.83 17.47 -3.04
CA LEU A 6 3.13 16.23 -2.34
C LEU A 6 4.66 16.13 -2.15
N PRO A 7 5.12 15.57 -1.02
CA PRO A 7 6.55 15.39 -0.79
C PRO A 7 7.16 14.54 -1.90
N GLU A 8 8.34 14.94 -2.38
CA GLU A 8 9.16 14.07 -3.22
C GLU A 8 9.46 12.76 -2.45
N PHE A 9 9.43 11.64 -3.17
CA PHE A 9 9.69 10.34 -2.56
C PHE A 9 11.17 10.24 -2.15
N ASP A 10 11.42 10.34 -0.85
CA ASP A 10 12.71 10.05 -0.23
C ASP A 10 12.62 8.74 0.56
N LEU A 11 13.14 7.67 -0.04
CA LEU A 11 13.09 6.33 0.53
C LEU A 11 13.67 6.29 1.96
N ARG A 12 14.77 7.00 2.23
CA ARG A 12 15.43 6.96 3.55
C ARG A 12 14.55 7.53 4.64
N ARG A 13 13.72 8.52 4.31
CA ARG A 13 12.76 9.10 5.24
C ARG A 13 11.52 8.22 5.37
N VAL A 14 11.03 7.66 4.26
CA VAL A 14 9.88 6.75 4.25
C VAL A 14 10.13 5.51 5.10
N VAL A 15 11.28 4.84 4.97
CA VAL A 15 11.55 3.64 5.77
C VAL A 15 11.68 3.94 7.28
N ARG A 16 12.05 5.18 7.65
CA ARG A 16 12.17 5.59 9.06
C ARG A 16 10.84 6.01 9.69
N ASP A 17 9.92 6.57 8.91
CA ASP A 17 8.61 7.05 9.36
C ASP A 17 7.53 6.74 8.31
N LEU A 18 7.30 5.45 8.08
CA LEU A 18 6.35 5.00 7.06
C LEU A 18 4.94 5.53 7.34
N GLU A 19 4.52 5.48 8.61
CA GLU A 19 3.19 5.92 9.00
C GLU A 19 2.95 7.43 8.84
N GLY A 20 3.95 8.24 9.18
CA GLY A 20 3.88 9.69 8.98
C GLY A 20 3.78 10.04 7.50
N PHE A 21 4.56 9.38 6.64
CA PHE A 21 4.52 9.60 5.19
C PHE A 21 3.22 9.10 4.55
N GLU A 22 2.67 7.95 4.98
CA GLU A 22 1.36 7.49 4.54
C GLU A 22 0.27 8.49 4.91
N ARG A 23 0.28 8.99 6.16
CA ARG A 23 -0.68 9.99 6.63
C ARG A 23 -0.59 11.28 5.82
N LEU A 24 0.62 11.73 5.51
CA LEU A 24 0.85 12.93 4.71
C LEU A 24 0.32 12.73 3.28
N ALA A 25 0.79 11.68 2.60
CA ALA A 25 0.49 11.44 1.18
C ALA A 25 -0.99 11.11 0.95
N TYR A 26 -1.53 10.12 1.67
CA TYR A 26 -2.94 9.76 1.53
C TYR A 26 -3.86 10.80 2.17
N GLY A 27 -3.39 11.56 3.18
CA GLY A 27 -4.13 12.66 3.78
C GLY A 27 -4.35 13.82 2.81
N GLU A 28 -3.36 14.16 1.99
CA GLU A 28 -3.54 15.16 0.93
C GLU A 28 -4.54 14.70 -0.14
N ALA A 29 -4.47 13.43 -0.57
CA ALA A 29 -5.48 12.88 -1.47
C ALA A 29 -6.87 12.89 -0.83
N PHE A 30 -6.99 12.46 0.43
CA PHE A 30 -8.24 12.51 1.18
C PHE A 30 -8.82 13.94 1.22
N ALA A 31 -8.01 14.92 1.59
CA ALA A 31 -8.43 16.32 1.65
C ALA A 31 -8.82 16.89 0.28
N SER A 32 -8.23 16.39 -0.81
CA SER A 32 -8.62 16.77 -2.18
C SER A 32 -9.99 16.22 -2.59
N MET A 33 -10.40 15.08 -2.01
CA MET A 33 -11.69 14.44 -2.26
C MET A 33 -12.78 14.98 -1.33
N ASP A 34 -12.44 15.30 -0.08
CA ASP A 34 -13.34 15.91 0.92
C ASP A 34 -13.46 17.43 0.70
N THR A 35 -14.07 17.81 -0.43
CA THR A 35 -14.24 19.21 -0.83
C THR A 35 -15.10 20.01 0.15
N GLN A 36 -15.98 19.33 0.90
CA GLN A 36 -16.84 19.93 1.91
C GLN A 36 -16.18 20.02 3.29
N ARG A 37 -15.01 19.41 3.48
CA ARG A 37 -14.24 19.38 4.74
C ARG A 37 -15.06 18.81 5.90
N THR A 38 -15.84 17.77 5.63
CA THR A 38 -16.64 17.07 6.64
C THR A 38 -15.77 16.19 7.53
N GLY A 39 -14.56 15.83 7.06
CA GLY A 39 -13.71 14.83 7.67
C GLY A 39 -14.07 13.40 7.25
N PHE A 40 -15.04 13.23 6.34
CA PHE A 40 -15.55 11.93 5.90
C PHE A 40 -15.73 11.86 4.39
N LEU A 41 -15.38 10.70 3.82
CA LEU A 41 -15.68 10.35 2.43
C LEU A 41 -16.81 9.29 2.39
N PRO A 42 -17.91 9.53 1.66
CA PRO A 42 -19.00 8.57 1.52
C PRO A 42 -18.54 7.21 0.96
N PHE A 43 -19.19 6.11 1.37
CA PHE A 43 -18.83 4.76 0.91
C PHE A 43 -18.98 4.54 -0.60
N ASP A 44 -19.88 5.30 -1.23
CA ASP A 44 -20.16 5.27 -2.67
C ASP A 44 -19.33 6.28 -3.47
N ALA A 45 -18.44 7.04 -2.82
CA ALA A 45 -17.56 7.97 -3.52
C ALA A 45 -16.55 7.23 -4.40
N ASP A 46 -16.75 7.29 -5.73
CA ASP A 46 -15.92 6.61 -6.74
C ASP A 46 -14.42 6.87 -6.55
N CYS A 47 -14.05 8.10 -6.18
CA CYS A 47 -12.67 8.52 -5.94
C CYS A 47 -12.00 7.76 -4.79
N MET A 48 -12.72 7.60 -3.69
CA MET A 48 -12.28 6.88 -2.51
C MET A 48 -12.18 5.38 -2.82
N ARG A 49 -13.20 4.83 -3.49
CA ARG A 49 -13.22 3.42 -3.92
C ARG A 49 -12.05 3.10 -4.85
N ALA A 50 -11.79 3.96 -5.83
CA ALA A 50 -10.65 3.85 -6.73
C ALA A 50 -9.32 3.95 -5.97
N LEU A 51 -9.20 4.85 -4.99
CA LEU A 51 -8.01 4.96 -4.16
C LEU A 51 -7.72 3.66 -3.40
N VAL A 52 -8.75 3.07 -2.78
CA VAL A 52 -8.63 1.80 -2.03
C VAL A 52 -8.23 0.67 -2.96
N LEU A 53 -8.94 0.45 -4.06
CA LEU A 53 -8.64 -0.63 -5.01
C LEU A 53 -7.24 -0.48 -5.62
N GLN A 54 -6.82 0.76 -5.88
CA GLN A 54 -5.50 1.00 -6.42
C GLN A 54 -4.40 0.76 -5.39
N ASN A 55 -4.59 1.08 -4.12
CA ASN A 55 -3.55 1.12 -3.10
C ASN A 55 -3.70 0.06 -1.99
N SER A 56 -4.55 -0.95 -2.18
CA SER A 56 -4.66 -2.13 -1.31
C SER A 56 -4.73 -3.42 -2.13
N ALA A 57 -4.81 -4.55 -1.44
CA ALA A 57 -5.06 -5.89 -1.99
C ALA A 57 -6.56 -6.23 -2.02
N VAL A 58 -7.42 -5.31 -1.57
CA VAL A 58 -8.88 -5.48 -1.64
C VAL A 58 -9.32 -5.51 -3.10
N ASN A 59 -10.17 -6.47 -3.45
CA ASN A 59 -10.76 -6.56 -4.78
C ASN A 59 -12.17 -5.92 -4.82
N GLU A 60 -12.70 -5.70 -6.02
CA GLU A 60 -14.01 -5.05 -6.21
C GLU A 60 -15.17 -5.79 -5.52
N GLY A 61 -15.11 -7.13 -5.44
CA GLY A 61 -16.16 -7.94 -4.83
C GLY A 61 -16.18 -7.91 -3.30
N GLU A 62 -15.06 -7.57 -2.68
CA GLU A 62 -14.89 -7.48 -1.22
C GLU A 62 -14.94 -6.04 -0.71
N LEU A 63 -14.80 -5.05 -1.60
CA LEU A 63 -14.65 -3.64 -1.22
C LEU A 63 -15.76 -3.15 -0.29
N ASP A 64 -17.03 -3.41 -0.61
CA ASP A 64 -18.15 -2.96 0.22
C ASP A 64 -18.11 -3.55 1.63
N VAL A 65 -17.71 -4.81 1.75
CA VAL A 65 -17.58 -5.50 3.04
C VAL A 65 -16.45 -4.89 3.86
N GLU A 66 -15.29 -4.66 3.25
CA GLU A 66 -14.15 -4.08 3.96
C GLU A 66 -14.39 -2.62 4.36
N LEU A 67 -15.06 -1.83 3.51
CA LEU A 67 -15.45 -0.45 3.84
C LEU A 67 -16.39 -0.40 5.05
N LEU A 68 -17.37 -1.31 5.13
CA LEU A 68 -18.33 -1.37 6.24
C LEU A 68 -17.68 -1.83 7.56
N LYS A 69 -16.59 -2.62 7.52
CA LYS A 69 -15.89 -3.05 8.73
C LYS A 69 -15.14 -1.92 9.43
N VAL A 70 -14.57 -0.99 8.67
CA VAL A 70 -13.73 0.10 9.22
C VAL A 70 -14.42 1.47 9.24
N GLY A 71 -15.50 1.65 8.48
CA GLY A 71 -16.19 2.92 8.35
C GLY A 71 -17.22 3.19 9.43
N SER A 72 -17.59 4.46 9.56
CA SER A 72 -18.67 4.88 10.44
C SER A 72 -20.01 4.70 9.72
N LEU A 73 -20.87 3.83 10.25
CA LEU A 73 -22.23 3.65 9.74
C LEU A 73 -23.10 4.89 9.99
N ASP A 74 -22.88 5.57 11.11
CA ASP A 74 -23.64 6.77 11.50
C ASP A 74 -23.32 7.96 10.58
N GLU A 75 -22.05 8.10 10.20
CA GLU A 75 -21.57 9.16 9.29
C GLU A 75 -21.64 8.72 7.81
N GLY A 76 -21.95 7.45 7.54
CA GLY A 76 -22.07 6.90 6.18
C GLY A 76 -20.77 6.90 5.38
N GLY A 77 -19.61 6.82 6.03
CA GLY A 77 -18.34 6.97 5.32
C GLY A 77 -17.06 6.66 6.09
N LEU A 78 -15.93 6.99 5.48
CA LEU A 78 -14.58 6.81 6.02
C LEU A 78 -13.96 8.14 6.46
N SER A 79 -13.41 8.14 7.66
CA SER A 79 -12.42 9.14 8.07
C SER A 79 -11.05 8.85 7.45
N LEU A 80 -10.14 9.82 7.47
CA LEU A 80 -8.74 9.58 7.08
C LEU A 80 -8.11 8.44 7.90
N SER A 81 -8.41 8.39 9.20
CA SER A 81 -7.87 7.35 10.10
C SER A 81 -8.30 5.96 9.69
N SER A 82 -9.59 5.76 9.39
CA SER A 82 -10.13 4.46 8.98
C SER A 82 -9.73 4.09 7.56
N LEU A 83 -9.57 5.05 6.65
CA LEU A 83 -8.98 4.82 5.33
C LEU A 83 -7.53 4.32 5.46
N LEU A 84 -6.70 4.98 6.26
CA LEU A 84 -5.31 4.56 6.47
C LEU A 84 -5.23 3.16 7.08
N GLN A 85 -6.10 2.86 8.05
CA GLN A 85 -6.19 1.52 8.62
C GLN A 85 -6.50 0.48 7.53
N LEU A 86 -7.53 0.72 6.72
CA LEU A 86 -7.91 -0.18 5.62
C LEU A 86 -6.75 -0.43 4.64
N LEU A 87 -6.04 0.62 4.22
CA LEU A 87 -4.91 0.48 3.29
C LEU A 87 -3.75 -0.33 3.91
N ARG A 88 -3.53 -0.21 5.22
CA ARG A 88 -2.45 -0.89 5.95
C ARG A 88 -2.79 -2.36 6.19
N ASP A 89 -4.00 -2.65 6.65
CA ASP A 89 -4.45 -4.00 6.97
C ASP A 89 -4.50 -4.86 5.69
N HIS A 90 -4.80 -4.22 4.55
CA HIS A 90 -4.86 -4.87 3.24
C HIS A 90 -3.71 -4.47 2.32
N ALA A 91 -2.50 -4.19 2.81
CA ALA A 91 -1.39 -3.89 1.89
C ALA A 91 -0.96 -5.13 1.08
N VAL A 92 -1.07 -6.32 1.68
CA VAL A 92 -0.94 -7.61 0.99
C VAL A 92 -2.06 -8.55 1.44
N ALA A 93 -2.53 -9.42 0.55
CA ALA A 93 -3.47 -10.47 0.93
C ALA A 93 -2.76 -11.49 1.83
N GLU A 94 -3.35 -11.80 2.98
CA GLU A 94 -2.74 -12.72 3.95
C GLU A 94 -2.54 -14.13 3.36
N THR A 95 -3.50 -14.59 2.56
CA THR A 95 -3.41 -15.89 1.84
C THR A 95 -2.17 -15.96 0.96
N VAL A 96 -1.90 -14.90 0.19
CA VAL A 96 -0.70 -14.79 -0.64
C VAL A 96 0.57 -14.82 0.21
N ALA A 97 0.58 -14.07 1.33
CA ALA A 97 1.74 -14.07 2.22
C ALA A 97 1.99 -15.47 2.79
N ILE A 98 0.95 -16.19 3.20
CA ILE A 98 1.07 -17.57 3.72
C ILE A 98 1.58 -18.52 2.63
N GLU A 99 1.05 -18.45 1.41
CA GLU A 99 1.48 -19.30 0.30
C GLU A 99 2.96 -19.10 -0.03
N GLU A 100 3.43 -17.85 -0.09
CA GLU A 100 4.84 -17.55 -0.33
C GLU A 100 5.73 -17.97 0.86
N PHE A 101 5.24 -17.89 2.10
CA PHE A 101 5.97 -18.42 3.25
C PHE A 101 6.18 -19.93 3.14
N LEU A 102 5.12 -20.68 2.80
CA LEU A 102 5.19 -22.13 2.66
C LEU A 102 6.09 -22.54 1.49
N SER A 103 6.16 -21.73 0.43
CA SER A 103 7.07 -21.92 -0.69
C SER A 103 8.54 -21.67 -0.30
N ALA A 104 8.79 -20.63 0.50
CA ALA A 104 10.13 -20.28 0.97
C ALA A 104 10.63 -21.16 2.14
N SER A 105 9.72 -21.77 2.89
CA SER A 105 10.04 -22.62 4.03
C SER A 105 10.29 -24.07 3.57
N ARG A 106 11.40 -24.66 4.03
CA ARG A 106 11.71 -26.07 3.72
C ARG A 106 10.86 -27.07 4.50
N ASP A 107 10.41 -26.68 5.69
CA ASP A 107 9.68 -27.50 6.65
C ASP A 107 8.26 -26.98 6.95
N GLY A 108 7.90 -25.82 6.39
CA GLY A 108 6.63 -25.13 6.66
C GLY A 108 6.58 -24.40 8.00
N VAL A 109 7.69 -24.33 8.74
CA VAL A 109 7.74 -23.77 10.11
C VAL A 109 8.55 -22.48 10.15
N VAL A 110 9.70 -22.45 9.47
CA VAL A 110 10.59 -21.28 9.47
C VAL A 110 11.22 -21.03 8.10
N VAL A 111 11.62 -19.77 7.88
CA VAL A 111 12.42 -19.35 6.73
C VAL A 111 13.74 -18.77 7.23
N PRO A 112 14.91 -19.23 6.77
CA PRO A 112 16.18 -18.58 7.08
C PRO A 112 16.16 -17.10 6.66
N ALA A 113 16.70 -16.20 7.49
CA ALA A 113 16.66 -14.76 7.20
C ALA A 113 17.26 -14.38 5.82
N THR A 114 18.27 -15.12 5.36
CA THR A 114 18.86 -14.95 4.03
C THR A 114 17.90 -15.34 2.90
N GLU A 115 17.10 -16.39 3.08
CA GLU A 115 16.08 -16.83 2.13
C GLU A 115 14.85 -15.89 2.18
N CYS A 116 14.56 -15.33 3.35
CA CYS A 116 13.46 -14.37 3.57
C CYS A 116 13.61 -13.10 2.71
N ARG A 117 14.80 -12.48 2.64
CA ARG A 117 15.04 -11.31 1.77
C ARG A 117 14.73 -11.62 0.29
N THR A 118 15.22 -12.76 -0.19
CA THR A 118 14.98 -13.23 -1.58
C THR A 118 13.50 -13.47 -1.84
N ALA A 119 12.80 -14.09 -0.89
CA ALA A 119 11.36 -14.36 -1.00
C ALA A 119 10.53 -13.07 -0.96
N LEU A 120 10.86 -12.10 -0.08
CA LEU A 120 10.19 -10.79 -0.04
C LEU A 120 10.36 -10.02 -1.35
N LEU A 121 11.56 -10.07 -1.93
CA LEU A 121 11.83 -9.47 -3.24
C LEU A 121 10.99 -10.15 -4.34
N SER A 122 10.94 -11.48 -4.34
CA SER A 122 10.12 -12.25 -5.28
C SER A 122 8.63 -11.89 -5.17
N LEU A 123 8.09 -11.88 -3.95
CA LEU A 123 6.71 -11.48 -3.67
C LEU A 123 6.44 -10.06 -4.19
N ALA A 124 7.36 -9.12 -3.95
CA ALA A 124 7.19 -7.73 -4.41
C ALA A 124 7.10 -7.62 -5.93
N TYR A 125 7.87 -8.41 -6.68
CA TYR A 125 7.78 -8.48 -8.13
C TYR A 125 6.49 -9.17 -8.60
N GLN A 126 6.12 -10.31 -8.00
CA GLN A 126 4.95 -11.10 -8.39
C GLN A 126 3.63 -10.37 -8.14
N GLN A 127 3.47 -9.78 -6.95
CA GLN A 127 2.25 -9.08 -6.58
C GLN A 127 2.11 -7.73 -7.27
N ARG A 128 3.15 -7.31 -8.01
CA ARG A 128 3.22 -6.03 -8.70
C ARG A 128 2.71 -4.94 -7.76
N PHE A 129 3.25 -4.86 -6.54
CA PHE A 129 2.83 -3.89 -5.49
C PHE A 129 2.84 -2.42 -5.96
N GLY A 130 3.27 -2.21 -7.18
CA GLY A 130 3.15 -0.98 -7.87
C GLY A 130 4.54 -0.56 -8.17
N PHE A 131 4.95 -0.76 -9.41
CA PHE A 131 6.32 -0.62 -9.86
C PHE A 131 6.88 0.78 -9.53
N ALA A 132 7.58 0.86 -8.40
CA ALA A 132 8.69 1.78 -8.20
C ALA A 132 9.93 0.96 -8.53
N GLU A 133 10.67 1.33 -9.56
CA GLU A 133 11.93 0.67 -9.92
C GLU A 133 12.97 0.96 -8.84
N PHE A 134 12.89 0.25 -7.72
CA PHE A 134 13.90 0.35 -6.69
C PHE A 134 15.19 -0.29 -7.21
N THR A 135 16.30 0.43 -7.03
CA THR A 135 17.63 -0.15 -7.25
C THR A 135 17.92 -1.23 -6.21
N GLN A 136 18.97 -2.02 -6.44
CA GLN A 136 19.39 -3.04 -5.48
C GLN A 136 19.72 -2.42 -4.11
N GLU A 137 20.41 -1.27 -4.08
CA GLU A 137 20.74 -0.58 -2.83
C GLU A 137 19.50 -0.06 -2.09
N GLN A 138 18.44 0.27 -2.83
CA GLN A 138 17.17 0.68 -2.25
C GLN A 138 16.43 -0.51 -1.65
N TRP A 139 16.45 -1.66 -2.32
CA TRP A 139 15.92 -2.90 -1.75
C TRP A 139 16.67 -3.33 -0.50
N ASP A 140 18.00 -3.27 -0.52
CA ASP A 140 18.83 -3.58 0.65
C ASP A 140 18.46 -2.68 1.83
N LEU A 141 18.31 -1.36 1.59
CA LEU A 141 17.84 -0.42 2.61
C LEU A 141 16.45 -0.75 3.15
N ILE A 142 15.50 -1.12 2.29
CA ILE A 142 14.15 -1.51 2.70
C ILE A 142 14.24 -2.73 3.62
N PHE A 143 14.97 -3.76 3.22
CA PHE A 143 15.08 -4.99 4.00
C PHE A 143 15.85 -4.80 5.30
N ASP A 144 16.90 -3.97 5.33
CA ASP A 144 17.63 -3.68 6.56
C ASP A 144 16.76 -3.00 7.62
N VAL A 145 15.77 -2.22 7.20
CA VAL A 145 14.83 -1.58 8.13
C VAL A 145 13.67 -2.51 8.47
N VAL A 146 13.05 -3.16 7.49
CA VAL A 146 11.88 -4.04 7.71
C VAL A 146 12.27 -5.26 8.55
N MET A 147 13.48 -5.79 8.34
CA MET A 147 14.00 -6.97 9.04
C MET A 147 15.01 -6.61 10.14
N LEU A 148 14.99 -5.37 10.66
CA LEU A 148 15.96 -4.89 11.65
C LEU A 148 16.08 -5.82 12.87
N ASP A 149 14.93 -6.32 13.35
CA ASP A 149 14.83 -7.21 14.50
C ASP A 149 14.68 -8.69 14.11
N ALA A 150 15.00 -9.05 12.86
CA ALA A 150 14.87 -10.43 12.41
C ALA A 150 15.90 -11.34 13.10
N GLY A 151 15.41 -12.42 13.71
CA GLY A 151 16.25 -13.53 14.12
C GLY A 151 16.82 -14.30 12.91
N PRO A 152 17.72 -15.27 13.15
CA PRO A 152 18.28 -16.11 12.08
C PRO A 152 17.22 -16.94 11.36
N LEU A 153 16.09 -17.23 12.04
CA LEU A 153 14.94 -17.96 11.54
C LEU A 153 13.69 -17.08 11.69
N VAL A 154 12.98 -16.88 10.60
CA VAL A 154 11.76 -16.07 10.51
C VAL A 154 10.55 -17.00 10.58
N GLN A 155 9.66 -16.75 11.53
CA GLN A 155 8.37 -17.44 11.68
C GLN A 155 7.29 -16.76 10.85
N LEU A 156 6.15 -17.43 10.65
CA LEU A 156 5.07 -16.95 9.80
C LEU A 156 4.55 -15.56 10.21
N GLU A 157 4.41 -15.29 11.51
CA GLU A 157 3.90 -14.01 12.01
C GLU A 157 4.85 -12.86 11.66
N ALA A 158 6.15 -13.06 11.85
CA ALA A 158 7.17 -12.08 11.48
C ALA A 158 7.23 -11.88 9.96
N TRP A 159 7.13 -12.97 9.20
CA TRP A 159 7.05 -12.93 7.74
C TRP A 159 5.86 -12.09 7.25
N ILE A 160 4.65 -12.33 7.77
CA ILE A 160 3.45 -11.56 7.39
C ILE A 160 3.66 -10.07 7.69
N ALA A 161 4.23 -9.73 8.85
CA ALA A 161 4.55 -8.35 9.19
C ALA A 161 5.57 -7.71 8.22
N TYR A 162 6.57 -8.47 7.76
CA TYR A 162 7.53 -8.00 6.75
C TYR A 162 6.88 -7.79 5.39
N CYS A 163 6.04 -8.73 4.94
CA CYS A 163 5.26 -8.61 3.71
C CYS A 163 4.38 -7.37 3.72
N GLN A 164 3.66 -7.12 4.83
CA GLN A 164 2.84 -5.92 5.00
C GLN A 164 3.69 -4.64 4.91
N SER A 165 4.83 -4.60 5.61
CA SER A 165 5.71 -3.42 5.60
C SER A 165 6.29 -3.13 4.22
N VAL A 166 6.79 -4.16 3.52
CA VAL A 166 7.31 -4.03 2.14
C VAL A 166 6.20 -3.58 1.19
N ALA A 167 5.02 -4.19 1.26
CA ALA A 167 3.89 -3.84 0.40
C ALA A 167 3.46 -2.38 0.60
N ARG A 168 3.39 -1.92 1.85
CA ARG A 168 3.09 -0.52 2.20
C ARG A 168 4.09 0.46 1.61
N ILE A 169 5.39 0.19 1.75
CA ILE A 169 6.46 1.02 1.17
C ILE A 169 6.32 1.09 -0.35
N CYS A 170 6.13 -0.05 -1.02
CA CYS A 170 6.00 -0.11 -2.49
C CYS A 170 4.76 0.65 -2.98
N ARG A 171 3.62 0.44 -2.32
CA ARG A 171 2.35 1.09 -2.68
C ARG A 171 2.43 2.60 -2.50
N LEU A 172 3.02 3.07 -1.40
CA LEU A 172 3.25 4.49 -1.16
C LEU A 172 4.21 5.09 -2.19
N ALA A 173 5.30 4.41 -2.52
CA ALA A 173 6.26 4.87 -3.53
C ALA A 173 5.59 5.03 -4.90
N ARG A 174 4.79 4.04 -5.32
CA ARG A 174 3.98 4.15 -6.54
C ARG A 174 2.97 5.28 -6.44
N PHE A 175 2.26 5.41 -5.32
CA PHE A 175 1.27 6.46 -5.13
C PHE A 175 1.90 7.84 -5.34
N LEU A 176 3.02 8.12 -4.68
CA LEU A 176 3.75 9.38 -4.81
C LEU A 176 4.32 9.59 -6.22
N SER A 177 4.87 8.54 -6.84
CA SER A 177 5.34 8.61 -8.23
C SER A 177 4.23 8.99 -9.21
N ARG A 178 3.06 8.34 -9.10
CA ARG A 178 1.87 8.67 -9.91
C ARG A 178 1.37 10.07 -9.63
N ALA A 179 1.30 10.45 -8.37
CA ALA A 179 0.78 11.76 -8.00
C ALA A 179 1.69 12.89 -8.49
N ASN A 180 3.01 12.69 -8.48
CA ASN A 180 3.97 13.61 -9.09
C ASN A 180 3.86 13.64 -10.61
N ALA A 181 3.55 12.50 -11.25
CA ALA A 181 3.30 12.45 -12.70
C ALA A 181 1.97 13.13 -13.09
N GLY A 182 0.90 12.94 -12.33
CA GLY A 182 -0.41 13.54 -12.59
C GLY A 182 -0.60 14.95 -12.01
N ALA A 183 0.35 15.47 -11.23
CA ALA A 183 0.43 16.91 -10.91
C ALA A 183 0.57 17.78 -12.18
N VAL A 184 0.89 17.18 -13.33
CA VAL A 184 0.86 17.82 -14.65
C VAL A 184 -0.58 18.04 -15.17
N ASP A 185 -1.56 17.23 -14.75
CA ASP A 185 -2.96 17.23 -15.22
C ASP A 185 -4.01 17.59 -14.13
N GLY A 186 -3.59 17.70 -12.86
CA GLY A 186 -4.41 18.14 -11.72
C GLY A 186 -4.87 17.00 -10.78
N PRO A 187 -5.06 17.28 -9.47
CA PRO A 187 -5.23 16.25 -8.44
C PRO A 187 -6.53 15.43 -8.58
N ALA A 188 -7.58 15.99 -9.20
CA ALA A 188 -8.83 15.29 -9.46
C ALA A 188 -8.73 14.26 -10.61
N ALA A 189 -7.81 14.47 -11.56
CA ALA A 189 -7.62 13.56 -12.69
C ALA A 189 -6.94 12.24 -12.28
N LEU A 190 -6.22 12.23 -11.16
CA LEU A 190 -5.49 11.06 -10.65
C LEU A 190 -6.39 9.91 -10.18
N TRP A 191 -7.59 10.23 -9.69
CA TRP A 191 -8.51 9.25 -9.08
C TRP A 191 -9.81 9.06 -9.87
N ALA A 192 -10.04 9.84 -10.92
CA ALA A 192 -11.29 9.83 -11.70
C ALA A 192 -11.30 8.81 -12.86
N SER A 193 -10.26 7.98 -13.02
CA SER A 193 -10.25 6.96 -14.08
C SER A 193 -9.65 5.63 -13.60
N PRO A 194 -10.35 4.50 -13.81
CA PRO A 194 -9.75 3.19 -13.60
C PRO A 194 -8.55 3.02 -14.54
N PRO A 195 -7.50 2.26 -14.15
CA PRO A 195 -6.43 1.93 -15.07
C PRO A 195 -7.04 1.24 -16.30
N ALA A 196 -6.65 1.68 -17.50
CA ALA A 196 -7.06 1.01 -18.73
C ALA A 196 -6.75 -0.49 -18.59
N ARG A 197 -7.79 -1.34 -18.73
CA ARG A 197 -7.60 -2.78 -18.77
C ARG A 197 -6.55 -3.09 -19.84
N PRO A 198 -5.51 -3.88 -19.55
CA PRO A 198 -4.66 -4.37 -20.61
C PRO A 198 -5.56 -5.11 -21.63
N PRO A 199 -5.29 -4.98 -22.94
CA PRO A 199 -6.05 -5.68 -23.94
C PRO A 199 -5.99 -7.19 -23.64
N PRO A 200 -7.11 -7.93 -23.81
CA PRO A 200 -7.05 -9.38 -23.68
C PRO A 200 -6.08 -9.92 -24.74
N GLY A 201 -5.03 -10.60 -24.25
CA GLY A 201 -4.09 -11.48 -24.96
C GLY A 201 -3.84 -11.25 -26.45
N GLY A 202 -2.61 -10.84 -26.78
CA GLY A 202 -2.00 -11.13 -28.08
C GLY A 202 -1.45 -12.55 -28.14
#